data_AF-A0A428YBE0-F1
#
_entry.id   AF-A0A428YBE0-F1
#
_cell.length_a   1.000
_cell.length_b   1.000
_cell.length_c   1.000
_cell.angle_alpha   90.00
_cell.angle_beta   90.00
_cell.angle_gamma   90.00
#
_symmetry.space_group_name_H-M   'P 1'
#
loop_
_entity.id
_entity.type
_entity.pdbx_description
1 polymer ?
#
loop_
_entity_poly.entity_id
_entity_poly.type
_entity_poly.pdbx_seq_one_letter_code
_entity_poly.pdbx_strand_id
1 'polypeptide(L)'
;MNTSRVLCSIAEHLGGFELNEPVQVTVRALRSEPSATVQLPGRSLPELAAELLAWADTLDNVTATARRPHWPDDEQLHLEVRGDLTDDTTVKVFGGLLNGPDVPGLGYGCRIELSWARLRAWASLSGEVAA
;
A
#
# COMPACT_ATOMS: atom_id res chain seq x y z
N MET A 1 15.23 18.30 2.06
CA MET A 1 13.95 18.26 2.79
C MET A 1 14.21 18.00 4.28
N ASN A 2 13.39 18.50 5.22
CA ASN A 2 13.42 18.10 6.64
C ASN A 2 12.14 17.30 7.00
N THR A 3 12.12 16.63 8.15
CA THR A 3 11.03 15.71 8.55
C THR A 3 9.67 16.40 8.63
N SER A 4 9.63 17.64 9.12
CA SER A 4 8.39 18.41 9.25
C SER A 4 7.73 18.66 7.90
N ARG A 5 8.52 18.94 6.86
CA ARG A 5 7.98 19.16 5.51
C ARG A 5 7.36 17.90 4.93
N VAL A 6 8.01 16.74 5.06
CA VAL A 6 7.44 15.45 4.60
C VAL A 6 6.12 15.15 5.32
N LEU A 7 6.02 15.44 6.62
CA LEU A 7 4.76 15.30 7.36
C LEU A 7 3.68 16.26 6.84
N CYS A 8 4.02 17.52 6.55
CA CYS A 8 3.09 18.46 5.95
C CYS A 8 2.59 17.96 4.60
N SER A 9 3.48 17.49 3.71
CA SER A 9 3.08 16.97 2.40
C SER A 9 2.11 15.78 2.53
N ILE A 10 2.36 14.87 3.46
CA ILE A 10 1.45 13.74 3.72
C ILE A 10 0.13 14.20 4.33
N ALA A 11 0.16 15.17 5.26
CA ALA A 11 -1.06 15.71 5.87
C ALA A 11 -1.93 16.45 4.85
N GLU A 12 -1.30 17.24 3.97
CA GLU A 12 -1.97 17.93 2.85
C GLU A 12 -2.57 16.90 1.89
N HIS A 13 -1.84 15.84 1.55
CA HIS A 13 -2.33 14.76 0.70
C HIS A 13 -3.55 14.06 1.32
N LEU A 14 -3.45 13.65 2.58
CA LEU A 14 -4.57 13.01 3.31
C LEU A 14 -5.78 13.93 3.45
N GLY A 15 -5.57 15.25 3.53
CA GLY A 15 -6.66 16.23 3.57
C GLY A 15 -7.26 16.58 2.20
N GLY A 16 -6.55 16.27 1.10
CA GLY A 16 -6.96 16.59 -0.27
C GLY A 16 -7.74 15.50 -0.99
N PHE A 17 -7.73 14.26 -0.48
CA PHE A 17 -8.35 13.10 -1.11
C PHE A 17 -9.24 12.32 -0.14
N GLU A 18 -10.25 11.64 -0.67
CA GLU A 18 -11.12 10.73 0.09
C GLU A 18 -10.40 9.39 0.35
N LEU A 19 -9.43 9.40 1.28
CA LEU A 19 -8.67 8.23 1.69
C LEU A 19 -9.03 7.82 3.12
N ASN A 20 -9.04 6.51 3.38
CA ASN A 20 -9.23 6.00 4.73
C ASN A 20 -8.06 6.42 5.65
N GLU A 21 -8.37 6.62 6.93
CA GLU A 21 -7.37 7.02 7.92
C GLU A 21 -6.29 5.93 8.08
N PRO A 22 -5.01 6.25 7.90
CA PRO A 22 -3.94 5.29 8.06
C PRO A 22 -3.74 4.93 9.53
N VAL A 23 -3.33 3.69 9.79
CA VAL A 23 -2.97 3.24 11.16
C VAL A 23 -1.67 3.87 11.62
N GLN A 24 -0.72 4.02 10.70
CA GLN A 24 0.59 4.58 11.02
C GLN A 24 1.16 5.29 9.80
N VAL A 25 1.76 6.46 10.04
CA VAL A 25 2.58 7.16 9.06
C VAL A 25 4.00 7.27 9.61
N THR A 26 4.99 6.83 8.83
CA THR A 26 6.41 6.94 9.16
C THR A 26 7.10 7.73 8.08
N VAL A 27 7.78 8.81 8.45
CA VAL A 27 8.49 9.67 7.50
C VAL A 27 10.00 9.52 7.64
N ARG A 28 10.72 9.63 6.52
CA ARG A 28 12.17 9.71 6.46
C ARG A 28 12.58 10.88 5.59
N ALA A 29 13.17 11.88 6.20
CA ALA A 29 13.76 13.02 5.49
C ALA A 29 15.22 12.73 5.15
N LEU A 30 15.45 11.94 4.10
CA LEU A 30 16.78 11.86 3.50
C LEU A 30 16.99 13.10 2.61
N ARG A 31 18.22 13.63 2.57
CA ARG A 31 18.50 14.88 1.83
C ARG A 31 18.21 14.76 0.34
N SER A 32 18.41 13.57 -0.24
CA SER A 32 18.23 13.29 -1.66
C SER A 32 16.87 12.66 -2.00
N GLU A 33 16.25 11.93 -1.06
CA GLU A 33 15.06 11.11 -1.31
C GLU A 33 14.10 11.20 -0.12
N PRO A 34 13.30 12.27 -0.03
CA PRO A 34 12.20 12.34 0.93
C PRO A 34 11.29 11.12 0.76
N SER A 35 10.90 10.48 1.86
CA SER A 35 9.98 9.36 1.75
C SER A 35 9.04 9.24 2.94
N ALA A 36 7.86 8.70 2.66
CA ALA A 36 6.88 8.33 3.65
C ALA A 36 6.47 6.87 3.47
N THR A 37 6.15 6.22 4.58
CA THR A 37 5.53 4.92 4.60
C THR A 37 4.21 5.02 5.35
N VAL A 38 3.13 4.60 4.71
CA VAL A 38 1.76 4.64 5.22
C VAL A 38 1.28 3.22 5.40
N GLN A 39 0.83 2.88 6.61
CA GLN A 39 0.28 1.58 6.94
C GLN A 39 -1.25 1.65 7.01
N LEU A 40 -1.90 0.78 6.25
CA LEU A 40 -3.35 0.61 6.21
C LEU A 40 -3.81 -0.46 7.22
N PRO A 41 -5.08 -0.39 7.69
CA PRO A 41 -5.61 -1.31 8.69
C PRO A 41 -5.75 -2.78 8.26
N GLY A 42 -5.57 -3.12 6.98
CA GLY A 42 -5.37 -4.50 6.51
C GLY A 42 -6.43 -5.52 6.96
N ARG A 43 -7.71 -5.11 7.00
CA ARG A 43 -8.80 -5.88 7.63
C ARG A 43 -9.23 -7.11 6.84
N SER A 44 -9.32 -6.96 5.52
CA SER A 44 -9.70 -8.02 4.58
C SER A 44 -9.01 -7.80 3.25
N LEU A 45 -8.86 -8.86 2.44
CA LEU A 45 -8.26 -8.74 1.11
C LEU A 45 -8.99 -7.73 0.21
N PRO A 46 -10.33 -7.75 0.11
CA PRO A 46 -11.03 -6.81 -0.76
C PRO A 46 -10.90 -5.37 -0.29
N GLU A 47 -11.05 -5.12 1.01
CA GLU A 47 -10.89 -3.77 1.59
C GLU A 47 -9.47 -3.24 1.35
N LEU A 48 -8.45 -4.05 1.66
CA LEU A 48 -7.07 -3.63 1.45
C LEU A 48 -6.77 -3.36 -0.04
N ALA A 49 -7.26 -4.21 -0.94
CA ALA A 49 -7.07 -4.01 -2.37
C ALA A 49 -7.77 -2.73 -2.86
N ALA A 50 -8.98 -2.45 -2.38
CA ALA A 50 -9.71 -1.22 -2.69
C ALA A 50 -9.00 0.03 -2.17
N GLU A 51 -8.49 0.00 -0.93
CA GLU A 51 -7.73 1.10 -0.37
C GLU A 51 -6.42 1.36 -1.14
N LEU A 52 -5.70 0.30 -1.53
CA LEU A 52 -4.48 0.43 -2.32
C LEU A 52 -4.76 0.99 -3.73
N LEU A 53 -5.90 0.66 -4.33
CA LEU A 53 -6.34 1.26 -5.59
C LEU A 53 -6.68 2.75 -5.41
N ALA A 54 -7.41 3.11 -4.35
CA ALA A 54 -7.71 4.50 -4.03
C ALA A 54 -6.42 5.30 -3.85
N TRP A 55 -5.43 4.76 -3.14
CA TRP A 55 -4.11 5.39 -3.04
C TRP A 55 -3.41 5.50 -4.39
N ALA A 56 -3.42 4.45 -5.21
CA ALA A 56 -2.79 4.46 -6.53
C ALA A 56 -3.37 5.54 -7.45
N ASP A 57 -4.66 5.85 -7.35
CA ASP A 57 -5.30 6.89 -8.15
C ASP A 57 -4.88 8.32 -7.74
N THR A 58 -4.23 8.48 -6.58
CA THR A 58 -3.77 9.78 -6.05
C THR A 58 -2.27 10.04 -6.22
N LEU A 59 -1.52 9.03 -6.67
CA LEU A 59 -0.06 9.07 -6.75
C LEU A 59 0.41 9.04 -8.20
N ASP A 60 1.59 9.60 -8.44
CA ASP A 60 2.29 9.48 -9.72
C ASP A 60 3.24 8.26 -9.74
N ASN A 61 3.61 7.79 -10.93
CA ASN A 61 4.59 6.71 -11.16
C ASN A 61 4.33 5.41 -10.37
N VAL A 62 3.06 5.04 -10.23
CA VAL A 62 2.66 4.00 -9.27
C VAL A 62 3.02 2.60 -9.73
N THR A 63 3.54 1.80 -8.80
CA THR A 63 3.74 0.36 -8.92
C THR A 63 3.04 -0.36 -7.78
N ALA A 64 2.52 -1.56 -8.04
CA ALA A 64 1.91 -2.43 -7.04
C ALA A 64 2.75 -3.70 -6.87
N THR A 65 2.99 -4.14 -5.63
CA THR A 65 3.74 -5.36 -5.37
C THR A 65 3.15 -6.18 -4.23
N ALA A 66 3.33 -7.49 -4.31
CA ALA A 66 3.06 -8.42 -3.22
C ALA A 66 4.39 -8.91 -2.65
N ARG A 67 4.42 -9.11 -1.33
CA ARG A 67 5.56 -9.62 -0.60
C ARG A 67 5.11 -10.60 0.46
N ARG A 68 5.80 -11.74 0.58
CA ARG A 68 5.75 -12.57 1.79
C ARG A 68 7.02 -12.32 2.60
N PRO A 69 6.92 -11.97 3.89
CA PRO A 69 8.07 -11.90 4.78
C PRO A 69 8.87 -13.22 4.77
N HIS A 70 10.13 -13.16 5.21
CA HIS A 70 11.03 -14.31 5.19
C HIS A 70 10.71 -15.36 6.27
N TRP A 71 9.87 -15.02 7.25
CA TRP A 71 9.53 -15.93 8.35
C TRP A 71 8.43 -16.91 7.90
N PRO A 72 8.70 -18.23 7.90
CA PRO A 72 7.77 -19.23 7.39
C PRO A 72 6.52 -19.40 8.27
N ASP A 73 6.60 -19.05 9.57
CA ASP A 73 5.47 -19.09 10.50
C ASP A 73 4.51 -17.89 10.32
N ASP A 74 4.93 -16.87 9.57
CA ASP A 74 4.09 -15.75 9.21
C ASP A 74 3.42 -16.04 7.86
N GLU A 75 2.19 -16.55 7.90
CA GLU A 75 1.26 -16.60 6.74
C GLU A 75 0.78 -15.19 6.34
N GLN A 76 1.67 -14.21 6.44
CA GLN A 76 1.39 -12.81 6.16
C GLN A 76 1.65 -12.50 4.69
N LEU A 77 0.61 -12.05 4.00
CA LEU A 77 0.73 -11.41 2.71
C LEU A 77 0.77 -9.90 2.89
N HIS A 78 1.84 -9.26 2.44
CA HIS A 78 1.93 -7.80 2.41
C HIS A 78 1.63 -7.35 0.98
N LEU A 79 0.65 -6.47 0.86
CA LEU A 79 0.36 -5.76 -0.38
C LEU A 79 0.84 -4.33 -0.21
N GLU A 80 1.52 -3.80 -1.23
CA GLU A 80 1.98 -2.42 -1.21
C GLU A 80 1.84 -1.76 -2.58
N VAL A 81 1.55 -0.45 -2.56
CA VAL A 81 1.74 0.44 -3.70
C VAL A 81 2.85 1.44 -3.38
N ARG A 82 3.65 1.76 -4.39
CA ARG A 82 4.68 2.80 -4.30
C ARG A 82 4.48 3.77 -5.44
N GLY A 83 4.47 5.06 -5.13
CA GLY A 83 4.39 6.14 -6.10
C GLY A 83 4.96 7.42 -5.49
N ASP A 84 4.75 8.54 -6.17
CA ASP A 84 5.26 9.84 -5.77
C ASP A 84 4.09 10.82 -5.55
N LEU A 85 4.24 11.70 -4.56
CA LEU A 85 3.40 12.90 -4.44
C LEU A 85 3.80 13.94 -5.48
N THR A 86 2.95 14.94 -5.67
CA THR A 86 3.20 16.09 -6.56
C THR A 86 4.43 16.91 -6.19
N ASP A 87 4.97 16.77 -4.97
CA ASP A 87 6.19 17.42 -4.49
C ASP A 87 7.44 16.51 -4.54
N ASP A 88 7.38 15.43 -5.33
CA ASP A 88 8.41 14.39 -5.49
C ASP A 88 8.71 13.59 -4.19
N THR A 89 7.85 13.68 -3.17
CA THR A 89 7.95 12.79 -2.01
C THR A 89 7.52 11.38 -2.38
N THR A 90 8.43 10.41 -2.31
CA THR A 90 8.07 9.01 -2.56
C THR A 90 7.25 8.44 -1.39
N VAL A 91 6.12 7.84 -1.71
CA VAL A 91 5.22 7.22 -0.75
C VAL A 91 5.15 5.72 -1.00
N LYS A 92 5.36 4.95 0.07
CA LYS A 92 5.00 3.54 0.11
C LYS A 92 3.76 3.38 0.97
N VAL A 93 2.67 2.88 0.40
CA VAL A 93 1.45 2.52 1.12
C VAL A 93 1.38 1.00 1.19
N PHE A 94 1.13 0.45 2.37
CA PHE A 94 1.08 -1.00 2.52
C PHE A 94 0.07 -1.44 3.57
N GLY A 95 -0.41 -2.68 3.44
CA GLY A 95 -1.15 -3.40 4.46
C GLY A 95 -0.73 -4.86 4.52
N GLY A 96 -0.89 -5.46 5.69
CA GLY A 96 -0.65 -6.88 5.92
C GLY A 96 -1.97 -7.62 6.09
N LEU A 97 -2.05 -8.83 5.52
CA LEU A 97 -3.17 -9.75 5.69
C LEU A 97 -2.66 -11.03 6.32
N LEU A 98 -3.29 -11.45 7.41
CA LEU A 98 -3.15 -12.82 7.92
C LEU A 98 -3.93 -13.75 6.99
N ASN A 99 -3.29 -14.82 6.52
CA ASN A 99 -3.89 -15.82 5.63
C ASN A 99 -4.34 -15.24 4.29
N GLY A 100 -3.50 -14.40 3.69
CA GLY A 100 -3.75 -13.85 2.35
C GLY A 100 -3.80 -14.94 1.26
N PRO A 101 -4.38 -14.63 0.08
CA PRO A 101 -4.48 -15.58 -1.02
C PRO A 101 -3.09 -16.05 -1.47
N ASP A 102 -3.05 -17.24 -2.07
CA ASP A 102 -1.83 -17.67 -2.74
C ASP A 102 -1.60 -16.84 -3.99
N VAL A 103 -0.38 -16.33 -4.14
CA VAL A 103 0.02 -15.51 -5.28
C VAL A 103 1.06 -16.29 -6.08
N PRO A 104 0.75 -16.71 -7.31
CA PRO A 104 1.67 -17.52 -8.11
C PRO A 104 3.05 -16.85 -8.25
N GLY A 105 4.10 -17.60 -7.94
CA GLY A 105 5.49 -17.12 -7.98
C GLY A 105 5.95 -16.36 -6.74
N LEU A 106 5.09 -16.16 -5.72
CA LEU A 106 5.45 -15.49 -4.48
C LEU A 106 5.85 -16.50 -3.39
N GLY A 107 7.15 -16.81 -3.30
CA GLY A 107 7.73 -17.55 -2.19
C GLY A 107 7.97 -16.70 -0.93
N TYR A 108 8.32 -17.34 0.18
CA TYR A 108 8.74 -16.64 1.40
C TYR A 108 10.00 -15.80 1.17
N GLY A 109 10.00 -14.57 1.69
CA GLY A 109 11.05 -13.59 1.44
C GLY A 109 11.08 -12.99 0.03
N CYS A 110 10.21 -13.46 -0.87
CA CYS A 110 10.10 -12.93 -2.22
C CYS A 110 9.20 -11.69 -2.26
N ARG A 111 9.45 -10.88 -3.28
CA ARG A 111 8.61 -9.75 -3.68
C ARG A 111 8.36 -9.90 -5.18
N ILE A 112 7.11 -9.74 -5.60
CA ILE A 112 6.74 -9.73 -7.01
C ILE A 112 5.87 -8.52 -7.32
N GLU A 113 5.97 -8.04 -8.56
CA GLU A 113 5.05 -7.03 -9.06
C GLU A 113 3.66 -7.62 -9.29
N LEU A 114 2.63 -6.84 -8.96
CA LEU A 114 1.24 -7.18 -9.19
C LEU A 114 0.70 -6.40 -10.37
N SER A 115 -0.10 -7.08 -11.20
CA SER A 115 -0.89 -6.37 -12.20
C SER A 115 -2.06 -5.64 -11.55
N TRP A 116 -2.41 -4.48 -12.10
CA TRP A 116 -3.60 -3.73 -11.70
C TRP A 116 -4.89 -4.55 -11.85
N ALA A 117 -4.96 -5.42 -12.86
CA ALA A 117 -6.09 -6.33 -13.06
C ALA A 117 -6.29 -7.27 -11.86
N ARG A 118 -5.21 -7.80 -11.27
CA ARG A 118 -5.29 -8.64 -10.08
C ARG A 118 -5.76 -7.87 -8.85
N LEU A 119 -5.24 -6.65 -8.65
CA LEU A 119 -5.65 -5.81 -7.53
C LEU A 119 -7.15 -5.42 -7.62
N ARG A 120 -7.62 -5.06 -8.82
CA ARG A 120 -9.06 -4.80 -9.08
C ARG A 120 -9.93 -6.03 -8.87
N ALA A 121 -9.46 -7.21 -9.30
CA ALA A 121 -10.18 -8.47 -9.07
C ALA A 121 -10.35 -8.74 -7.57
N TRP A 122 -9.28 -8.56 -6.78
CA TRP A 122 -9.35 -8.71 -5.32
C TRP A 122 -10.29 -7.71 -4.65
N ALA A 123 -10.26 -6.44 -5.06
CA ALA A 123 -11.17 -5.42 -4.55
C ALA A 123 -12.65 -5.77 -4.82
N SER A 124 -12.93 -6.52 -5.89
CA SER A 124 -14.31 -6.89 -6.29
C SER A 124 -14.88 -8.10 -5.53
N LEU A 125 -14.05 -8.83 -4.76
CA LEU A 125 -14.46 -10.06 -4.07
C LEU A 125 -15.49 -9.83 -2.95
N SER A 126 -15.70 -8.60 -2.49
CA SER A 126 -16.75 -8.28 -1.51
C SER A 126 -18.18 -8.42 -2.05
N GLY A 127 -18.37 -8.71 -3.34
CA GLY A 127 -19.68 -8.76 -3.98
C GLY A 127 -20.43 -10.11 -3.95
N GLU A 128 -19.84 -11.20 -3.45
CA GLU A 128 -20.38 -12.56 -3.68
C GLU A 128 -20.99 -13.26 -2.46
N VAL A 129 -21.36 -12.53 -1.40
CA VAL A 129 -22.10 -13.08 -0.25
C VAL A 129 -23.38 -12.29 0.03
N ALA A 130 -24.24 -12.19 -0.99
CA ALA A 130 -25.64 -11.78 -0.86
C ALA A 130 -26.45 -12.24 -2.08
N ALA A 131 -26.63 -13.54 -2.26
CA ALA A 131 -27.62 -14.13 -3.15
C ALA A 131 -28.17 -15.43 -2.57
#